data_AF-A0A3N0I109-F1
#
_entry.id   AF-A0A3N0I109-F1
#
_cell.length_a   1.000
_cell.length_b   1.000
_cell.length_c   1.000
_cell.angle_alpha   90.00
_cell.angle_beta   90.00
_cell.angle_gamma   90.00
#
_symmetry.space_group_name_H-M   'P 1'
#
loop_
_entity.id
_entity.type
_entity.pdbx_description
1 polymer ?
#
loop_
_entity_poly.entity_id
_entity_poly.type
_entity_poly.pdbx_seq_one_letter_code
_entity_poly.pdbx_strand_id
1 'polypeptide(L)'
;MLNAKAESTAYKVITQDDIDVQTATVTNNGITIKLWKSGHVVNANIRQSGTVSKSGYNSGLATIPEGFRPIEQQLIYYTGIAGSSANGNGKWYIDTDGSVGDFSNTTGSIERNASATWITN
;
A
#
# COMPACT_ATOMS: atom_id res chain seq x y z
N MET A 1 26.33 50.33 24.47
CA MET A 1 26.50 48.87 24.57
C MET A 1 25.21 48.23 24.08
N LEU A 2 25.26 47.44 23.00
CA LEU A 2 24.10 46.82 22.37
C LEU A 2 23.89 45.43 22.99
N ASN A 3 22.79 45.23 23.72
CA ASN A 3 22.47 43.95 24.38
C ASN A 3 21.62 43.10 23.43
N ALA A 4 22.27 42.25 22.64
CA ALA A 4 21.55 41.26 21.83
C ALA A 4 21.15 40.08 22.74
N LYS A 5 19.85 39.97 23.06
CA LYS A 5 19.30 38.75 23.69
C LYS A 5 19.28 37.65 22.63
N ALA A 6 20.01 36.56 22.86
CA ALA A 6 19.87 35.34 22.09
C ALA A 6 18.53 34.68 22.47
N GLU A 7 17.60 34.58 21.53
CA GLU A 7 16.40 33.75 21.70
C GLU A 7 16.79 32.29 21.45
N SER A 8 16.64 31.43 22.46
CA SER A 8 16.84 29.99 22.27
C SER A 8 15.58 29.39 21.68
N THR A 9 15.63 28.90 20.46
CA THR A 9 14.54 28.10 19.89
C THR A 9 14.54 26.72 20.53
N ALA A 10 13.50 26.38 21.28
CA ALA A 10 13.33 25.03 21.81
C ALA A 10 12.86 24.09 20.69
N TYR A 11 13.56 22.98 20.47
CA TYR A 11 13.15 21.94 19.55
C TYR A 11 12.35 20.87 20.31
N LYS A 12 11.17 20.50 19.81
CA LYS A 12 10.42 19.35 20.33
C LYS A 12 11.13 18.08 19.91
N VAL A 13 11.62 17.31 20.86
CA VAL A 13 12.07 15.93 20.64
C VAL A 13 10.81 15.07 20.49
N ILE A 14 10.64 14.43 19.33
CA ILE A 14 9.57 13.46 19.07
C ILE A 14 10.14 12.07 19.38
N THR A 15 9.42 11.30 20.19
CA THR A 15 9.75 9.92 20.54
C THR A 15 8.98 8.94 19.67
N GLN A 16 9.37 7.66 19.66
CA GLN A 16 8.65 6.61 18.94
C GLN A 16 7.19 6.47 19.42
N ASP A 17 6.94 6.75 20.71
CA ASP A 17 5.60 6.71 21.32
C ASP A 17 4.72 7.90 20.90
N ASP A 18 5.32 8.97 20.38
CA ASP A 18 4.61 10.12 19.79
C ASP A 18 4.16 9.86 18.34
N ILE A 19 4.61 8.76 17.72
CA ILE A 19 4.23 8.37 16.36
C ILE A 19 2.98 7.51 16.45
N ASP A 20 1.81 8.12 16.25
CA ASP A 20 0.55 7.39 16.13
C ASP A 20 0.57 6.54 14.84
N VAL A 21 0.70 5.23 15.01
CA VAL A 21 0.67 4.26 13.90
C VAL A 21 -0.76 3.76 13.74
N GLN A 22 -1.44 4.25 12.71
CA GLN A 22 -2.77 3.79 12.35
C GLN A 22 -2.66 2.53 11.48
N THR A 23 -3.53 1.56 11.69
CA THR A 23 -3.54 0.32 10.91
C THR A 23 -4.90 0.03 10.31
N ALA A 24 -4.91 -0.65 9.17
CA ALA A 24 -6.12 -1.13 8.54
C ALA A 24 -5.85 -2.46 7.81
N THR A 25 -6.88 -3.28 7.66
CA THR A 25 -6.84 -4.49 6.84
C THR A 25 -8.06 -4.52 5.94
N VAL A 26 -7.83 -4.67 4.64
CA VAL A 26 -8.88 -4.84 3.63
C VAL A 26 -8.82 -6.26 3.12
N THR A 27 -9.94 -6.98 3.16
CA THR A 27 -10.07 -8.32 2.57
C THR A 27 -11.30 -8.39 1.70
N ASN A 28 -11.12 -8.71 0.42
CA ASN A 28 -12.21 -8.89 -0.54
C ASN A 28 -11.71 -9.75 -1.72
N ASN A 29 -12.56 -10.53 -2.37
CA ASN A 29 -12.21 -11.27 -3.60
C ASN A 29 -10.86 -12.03 -3.57
N GLY A 30 -10.49 -12.60 -2.41
CA GLY A 30 -9.22 -13.31 -2.20
C GLY A 30 -7.97 -12.43 -2.07
N ILE A 31 -8.09 -11.10 -2.17
CA ILE A 31 -7.03 -10.15 -1.85
C ILE A 31 -7.11 -9.72 -0.38
N THR A 32 -5.97 -9.63 0.28
CA THR A 32 -5.76 -9.06 1.60
C THR A 32 -4.70 -7.97 1.52
N ILE A 33 -5.03 -6.77 1.99
CA ILE A 33 -4.14 -5.61 2.04
C ILE A 33 -4.01 -5.18 3.49
N LYS A 34 -2.81 -5.33 4.05
CA LYS A 34 -2.48 -4.84 5.40
C LYS A 34 -1.78 -3.50 5.26
N LEU A 35 -2.24 -2.50 6.01
CA LEU A 35 -1.81 -1.12 5.91
C LEU A 35 -1.32 -0.63 7.27
N TRP A 36 -0.25 0.17 7.26
CA TRP A 36 0.27 0.87 8.43
C TRP A 36 0.64 2.30 8.01
N LYS A 37 0.05 3.29 8.66
CA LYS A 37 0.24 4.72 8.40
C LYS A 37 0.95 5.37 9.56
N SER A 38 1.99 6.14 9.26
CA SER A 38 2.69 7.01 10.21
C SER A 38 2.79 8.41 9.59
N GLY A 39 2.06 9.38 10.13
CA GLY A 39 1.90 10.69 9.49
C GLY A 39 1.30 10.53 8.09
N HIS A 40 1.95 11.06 7.06
CA HIS A 40 1.49 10.99 5.67
C HIS A 40 2.06 9.80 4.88
N VAL A 41 2.75 8.87 5.52
CA VAL A 41 3.35 7.71 4.84
C VAL A 41 2.57 6.46 5.18
N VAL A 42 2.09 5.75 4.16
CA VAL A 42 1.46 4.44 4.28
C VAL A 42 2.42 3.39 3.74
N ASN A 43 2.65 2.35 4.52
CA ASN A 43 3.24 1.11 4.06
C ASN A 43 2.13 0.07 3.87
N ALA A 44 2.29 -0.83 2.92
CA ALA A 44 1.33 -1.87 2.61
C ALA A 44 1.99 -3.23 2.36
N ASN A 45 1.36 -4.30 2.85
CA ASN A 45 1.57 -5.66 2.36
C ASN A 45 0.31 -6.11 1.65
N ILE A 46 0.45 -6.50 0.38
CA ILE A 46 -0.65 -6.94 -0.44
C ILE A 46 -0.42 -8.41 -0.79
N ARG A 47 -1.43 -9.22 -0.54
CA ARG A 47 -1.43 -10.65 -0.87
C ARG A 47 -2.74 -11.01 -1.53
N GLN A 48 -2.69 -11.77 -2.60
CA GLN A 48 -3.89 -12.35 -3.19
C GLN A 48 -3.68 -13.85 -3.35
N SER A 49 -4.63 -14.62 -2.83
CA SER A 49 -4.69 -16.08 -3.00
C SER A 49 -6.00 -16.42 -3.70
N GLY A 50 -5.93 -17.08 -4.85
CA GLY A 50 -7.12 -17.48 -5.59
C GLY A 50 -6.86 -17.80 -7.06
N THR A 51 -7.94 -18.08 -7.78
CA THR A 51 -7.88 -18.33 -9.22
C THR A 51 -8.07 -17.03 -9.98
N VAL A 52 -7.09 -16.71 -10.81
CA VAL A 52 -7.17 -15.64 -11.81
C VAL A 52 -7.96 -16.18 -12.99
N SER A 53 -9.20 -15.74 -13.13
CA SER A 53 -10.14 -16.28 -14.12
C SER A 53 -9.90 -15.75 -15.53
N LYS A 54 -9.19 -14.62 -15.70
CA LYS A 54 -8.87 -14.04 -17.00
C LYS A 54 -7.55 -13.26 -17.00
N SER A 55 -6.89 -13.23 -18.15
CA SER A 55 -5.80 -12.31 -18.42
C SER A 55 -6.33 -10.91 -18.74
N GLY A 56 -5.53 -9.89 -18.48
CA GLY A 56 -5.88 -8.49 -18.68
C GLY A 56 -6.23 -7.79 -17.36
N TYR A 57 -7.00 -6.70 -17.48
CA TYR A 57 -7.38 -5.87 -16.34
C TYR A 57 -8.56 -6.46 -15.56
N ASN A 58 -8.42 -6.53 -14.24
CA ASN A 58 -9.50 -6.84 -13.31
C ASN A 58 -9.69 -5.67 -12.34
N SER A 59 -10.90 -5.14 -12.28
CA SER A 59 -11.30 -4.05 -11.39
C SER A 59 -12.06 -4.57 -10.18
N GLY A 60 -12.20 -3.74 -9.14
CA GLY A 60 -13.09 -4.02 -8.01
C GLY A 60 -12.57 -5.13 -7.08
N LEU A 61 -11.25 -5.28 -6.98
CA LEU A 61 -10.65 -6.27 -6.09
C LEU A 61 -10.81 -5.86 -4.62
N ALA A 62 -10.63 -4.58 -4.32
CA ALA A 62 -10.73 -4.02 -2.97
C ALA A 62 -10.92 -2.49 -3.04
N THR A 63 -11.19 -1.88 -1.89
CA THR A 63 -11.21 -0.42 -1.71
C THR A 63 -10.37 -0.05 -0.48
N ILE A 64 -9.38 0.81 -0.67
CA ILE A 64 -8.55 1.37 0.40
C ILE A 64 -9.38 2.39 1.20
N PRO A 65 -9.37 2.31 2.56
CA PRO A 65 -10.07 3.27 3.41
C PRO A 65 -9.53 4.70 3.21
N GLU A 66 -10.41 5.69 3.30
CA GLU A 66 -10.14 7.10 2.97
C GLU A 66 -8.84 7.66 3.56
N GLY A 67 -8.58 7.41 4.85
CA GLY A 67 -7.37 7.89 5.53
C GLY A 67 -6.05 7.22 5.12
N PHE A 68 -6.10 6.22 4.24
CA PHE A 68 -4.93 5.49 3.74
C PHE A 68 -4.77 5.60 2.21
N ARG A 69 -5.66 6.32 1.52
CA ARG A 69 -5.65 6.39 0.05
C ARG A 69 -4.42 7.17 -0.43
N PRO A 70 -3.79 6.74 -1.53
CA PRO A 70 -2.64 7.45 -2.04
C PRO A 70 -3.06 8.78 -2.69
N ILE A 71 -2.19 9.79 -2.61
CA ILE A 71 -2.41 11.08 -3.30
C ILE A 71 -2.20 10.98 -4.82
N GLU A 72 -1.49 9.95 -5.28
CA GLU A 72 -1.24 9.64 -6.69
C GLU A 72 -1.49 8.14 -6.96
N GLN A 73 -1.86 7.78 -8.18
CA GLN A 73 -2.05 6.38 -8.55
C GLN A 73 -0.76 5.56 -8.30
N GLN A 74 -0.89 4.41 -7.66
CA GLN A 74 0.21 3.49 -7.41
C GLN A 74 0.21 2.35 -8.43
N LEU A 75 1.38 2.07 -9.00
CA LEU A 75 1.63 0.90 -9.85
C LEU A 75 2.60 -0.03 -9.13
N ILE A 76 2.08 -1.15 -8.62
CA ILE A 76 2.83 -2.04 -7.73
C ILE A 76 3.04 -3.37 -8.44
N TYR A 77 4.28 -3.66 -8.83
CA TYR A 77 4.61 -4.91 -9.49
C TYR A 77 4.58 -6.09 -8.51
N TYR A 78 4.10 -7.22 -8.98
CA TYR A 78 4.14 -8.49 -8.25
C TYR A 78 4.64 -9.61 -9.16
N THR A 79 5.22 -10.63 -8.53
CA THR A 79 5.47 -11.93 -9.16
C THR A 79 4.41 -12.91 -8.69
N GLY A 80 3.78 -13.61 -9.64
CA GLY A 80 2.88 -14.70 -9.32
C GLY A 80 3.65 -15.94 -8.85
N ILE A 81 3.07 -16.72 -7.96
CA ILE A 81 3.65 -17.96 -7.45
C ILE A 81 2.59 -19.05 -7.62
N ALA A 82 2.96 -20.16 -8.27
CA ALA A 82 2.13 -21.36 -8.37
C ALA A 82 2.93 -22.55 -7.83
N GLY A 83 2.49 -23.09 -6.69
CA GLY A 83 3.27 -24.09 -5.95
C GLY A 83 4.60 -23.50 -5.49
N SER A 84 5.72 -24.07 -5.91
CA SER A 84 7.07 -23.62 -5.55
C SER A 84 7.74 -22.75 -6.63
N SER A 85 7.03 -22.40 -7.70
CA SER A 85 7.60 -21.73 -8.88
C SER A 85 6.99 -20.35 -9.13
N ALA A 86 7.83 -19.41 -9.58
CA ALA A 86 7.36 -18.14 -10.12
C ALA A 86 6.51 -18.41 -11.38
N ASN A 87 5.32 -17.80 -11.45
CA ASN A 87 4.34 -17.98 -12.50
C ASN A 87 3.78 -16.63 -12.94
N GLY A 88 4.45 -16.04 -13.93
CA GLY A 88 4.06 -14.76 -14.51
C GLY A 88 4.33 -13.56 -13.60
N ASN A 89 4.14 -12.39 -14.19
CA ASN A 89 4.26 -11.10 -13.51
C ASN A 89 3.00 -10.29 -13.79
N GLY A 90 2.69 -9.39 -12.88
CA GLY A 90 1.61 -8.44 -13.07
C GLY A 90 1.86 -7.19 -12.27
N LYS A 91 0.84 -6.35 -12.21
CA LYS A 91 0.84 -5.16 -11.36
C LYS A 91 -0.52 -4.89 -10.79
N TRP A 92 -0.53 -4.42 -9.55
CA TRP A 92 -1.70 -3.82 -8.92
C TRP A 92 -1.75 -2.34 -9.25
N TYR A 93 -2.98 -1.86 -9.38
CA TYR A 93 -3.31 -0.45 -9.46
C TYR A 93 -4.04 -0.09 -8.17
N ILE A 94 -3.57 0.95 -7.48
CA ILE A 94 -4.31 1.56 -6.38
C ILE A 94 -4.53 3.02 -6.77
N ASP A 95 -5.78 3.33 -7.10
CA ASP A 95 -6.17 4.67 -7.52
C ASP A 95 -6.40 5.60 -6.33
N THR A 96 -6.44 6.91 -6.60
CA THR A 96 -6.60 7.95 -5.57
C THR A 96 -7.97 7.91 -4.89
N ASP A 97 -8.98 7.31 -5.53
CA ASP A 97 -10.29 7.03 -4.93
C ASP A 97 -10.27 5.78 -4.02
N GLY A 98 -9.12 5.11 -3.93
CA GLY A 98 -8.89 3.90 -3.16
C GLY A 98 -9.28 2.63 -3.90
N SER A 99 -9.78 2.69 -5.13
CA SER A 99 -10.10 1.48 -5.88
C SER A 99 -8.84 0.68 -6.19
N VAL A 100 -8.96 -0.64 -6.04
CA VAL A 100 -7.86 -1.58 -6.29
C VAL A 100 -8.22 -2.50 -7.46
N GLY A 101 -7.32 -2.54 -8.43
CA GLY A 101 -7.36 -3.44 -9.58
C GLY A 101 -6.04 -4.14 -9.81
N ASP A 102 -6.01 -5.07 -10.76
CA ASP A 102 -4.79 -5.71 -11.22
C ASP A 102 -4.78 -5.90 -12.73
N PHE A 103 -3.57 -6.00 -13.28
CA PHE A 103 -3.37 -6.51 -14.62
C PHE A 103 -2.42 -7.72 -14.56
N SER A 104 -2.87 -8.82 -15.16
CA SER A 104 -2.14 -10.10 -15.19
C SER A 104 -2.11 -10.66 -16.59
N ASN A 105 -0.96 -11.17 -17.02
CA ASN A 105 -0.86 -11.92 -18.28
C ASN A 105 -1.09 -13.43 -18.10
N THR A 106 -1.16 -13.92 -16.86
CA THR A 106 -1.39 -15.32 -16.52
C THR A 106 -2.74 -15.54 -15.86
N THR A 107 -3.32 -16.71 -16.09
CA THR A 107 -4.55 -17.22 -15.46
C THR A 107 -4.25 -18.46 -14.62
N GLY A 108 -5.18 -18.85 -13.76
CA GLY A 108 -5.06 -20.04 -12.91
C GLY A 108 -4.87 -19.72 -11.43
N SER A 109 -4.65 -20.75 -10.63
CA SER A 109 -4.43 -20.62 -9.18
C SER A 109 -3.01 -20.11 -8.93
N ILE A 110 -2.90 -18.81 -8.64
CA ILE A 110 -1.63 -18.10 -8.51
C ILE A 110 -1.72 -17.24 -7.25
N GLU A 111 -0.73 -17.38 -6.37
CA GLU A 111 -0.52 -16.47 -5.25
C GLU A 111 0.26 -15.25 -5.72
N ARG A 112 -0.17 -14.06 -5.32
CA ARG A 112 0.49 -12.80 -5.70
C ARG A 112 0.84 -12.05 -4.45
N ASN A 113 2.09 -11.62 -4.33
CA ASN A 113 2.59 -10.93 -3.15
C ASN A 113 3.41 -9.72 -3.57
N ALA A 114 3.17 -8.58 -2.93
CA ALA A 114 4.10 -7.45 -2.97
C ALA A 114 3.96 -6.58 -1.73
N SER A 115 4.90 -5.67 -1.59
CA SER A 115 4.85 -4.57 -0.63
C SER A 115 4.94 -3.25 -1.39
N ALA A 116 4.33 -2.22 -0.83
CA ALA A 116 4.38 -0.88 -1.39
C ALA A 116 4.38 0.18 -0.29
N THR A 117 4.82 1.38 -0.65
CA THR A 117 4.80 2.56 0.20
C THR A 117 4.33 3.74 -0.62
N TRP A 118 3.46 4.58 -0.05
CA TRP A 118 2.96 5.78 -0.72
C TRP A 118 2.67 6.90 0.27
N ILE A 119 2.44 8.09 -0.29
CA ILE A 119 1.99 9.27 0.45
C ILE A 119 0.47 9.35 0.45
N THR A 120 -0.12 9.63 1.60
CA THR A 120 -1.56 9.86 1.83
C THR A 120 -1.78 11.27 2.36
N ASN A 121 -3.01 11.78 2.20
CA ASN A 121 -3.46 12.94 2.97
C ASN A 121 -3.54 12.63 4.47
#